data_AF-A0A6I1NJL2-F1
#
_entry.id   AF-A0A6I1NJL2-F1
#
_cell.length_a   1.000
_cell.length_b   1.000
_cell.length_c   1.000
_cell.angle_alpha   90.00
_cell.angle_beta   90.00
_cell.angle_gamma   90.00
#
_symmetry.space_group_name_H-M   'P 1'
#
loop_
_entity.id
_entity.type
_entity.pdbx_description
1 polymer ?
#
loop_
_entity_poly.entity_id
_entity_poly.type
_entity_poly.pdbx_seq_one_letter_code
_entity_poly.pdbx_strand_id
1 'polypeptide(L)'
;MIKQTEPKASGEKETTLELDPTADSGEIVEEVSAALQALGEYDPAISALLNSSQSKATLDAISMVAISIAEERHLAGTLSARQLREYEAVVEGGAHLMFELMKNEQAHRHKMEMGMLDVRKEELTATLNNQATDLTVRSNSLHLIEQRERRGQNIGGALAFGVLLLGGYLIHLGHPEIGAGMIGSTMVAIAAVFVTRRRPKKPGQ
;
A
#
# COMPACT_ATOMS: atom_id res chain seq x y z
N MET A 1 -23.35 16.83 -36.43
CA MET A 1 -24.35 16.52 -35.39
C MET A 1 -23.87 15.26 -34.67
N ILE A 2 -23.03 15.43 -33.66
CA ILE A 2 -22.40 14.33 -32.90
C ILE A 2 -22.74 14.60 -31.43
N LYS A 3 -23.52 13.68 -30.84
CA LYS A 3 -23.95 13.72 -29.44
C LYS A 3 -22.72 13.63 -28.53
N GLN A 4 -22.48 14.68 -27.75
CA GLN A 4 -21.64 14.60 -26.55
C GLN A 4 -22.38 13.76 -25.50
N THR A 5 -21.80 12.64 -25.11
CA THR A 5 -22.16 11.91 -23.89
C THR A 5 -21.30 12.43 -22.75
N GLU A 6 -21.95 13.01 -21.75
CA GLU A 6 -21.38 13.47 -20.49
C GLU A 6 -20.76 12.29 -19.70
N PRO A 7 -19.62 12.48 -19.02
CA PRO A 7 -19.14 11.52 -18.04
C PRO A 7 -19.97 11.63 -16.76
N LYS A 8 -20.67 10.54 -16.45
CA LYS A 8 -21.45 10.29 -15.24
C LYS A 8 -20.55 10.43 -14.01
N ALA A 9 -20.92 11.33 -13.09
CA ALA A 9 -20.30 11.49 -11.79
C ALA A 9 -20.30 10.14 -11.03
N SER A 10 -19.10 9.64 -10.73
CA SER A 10 -18.88 8.50 -9.87
C SER A 10 -19.18 8.94 -8.43
N GLY A 11 -20.26 8.40 -7.86
CA GLY A 11 -20.62 8.63 -6.48
C GLY A 11 -19.49 8.23 -5.55
N GLU A 12 -18.95 9.22 -4.84
CA GLU A 12 -18.28 9.01 -3.56
C GLU A 12 -19.28 8.28 -2.65
N LYS A 13 -18.97 7.03 -2.32
CA LYS A 13 -19.53 6.43 -1.12
C LYS A 13 -18.88 7.15 0.05
N GLU A 14 -19.57 8.18 0.55
CA GLU A 14 -19.44 8.63 1.93
C GLU A 14 -19.44 7.36 2.79
N THR A 15 -18.26 7.00 3.28
CA THR A 15 -18.15 6.00 4.33
C THR A 15 -18.52 6.76 5.59
N THR A 16 -19.82 6.90 5.83
CA THR A 16 -20.35 7.32 7.12
C THR A 16 -19.85 6.27 8.09
N LEU A 17 -18.75 6.58 8.77
CA LEU A 17 -18.37 5.91 10.00
C LEU A 17 -19.52 6.24 10.95
N GLU A 18 -20.56 5.41 10.96
CA GLU A 18 -21.45 5.31 12.10
C GLU A 18 -20.57 4.79 13.25
N LEU A 19 -19.90 5.74 13.91
CA LEU A 19 -19.51 5.59 15.30
C LEU A 19 -20.83 5.41 16.04
N ASP A 20 -21.18 4.14 16.28
CA ASP A 20 -22.27 3.77 17.17
C ASP A 20 -21.97 4.40 18.55
N PRO A 21 -22.64 5.51 18.91
CA PRO A 21 -22.33 6.23 20.14
C PRO A 21 -22.82 5.47 21.38
N THR A 22 -23.50 4.33 21.19
CA THR A 22 -24.08 3.52 22.26
C THR A 22 -23.17 2.38 22.73
N ALA A 23 -22.11 2.06 21.98
CA ALA A 23 -21.22 0.95 22.32
C ALA A 23 -20.30 1.27 23.53
N ASP A 24 -19.84 2.51 23.65
CA ASP A 24 -18.83 2.93 24.65
C ASP A 24 -19.47 3.45 25.96
N SER A 25 -20.68 4.03 25.86
CA SER A 25 -21.48 4.45 27.00
C SER A 25 -21.98 3.27 27.84
N GLY A 26 -22.13 2.08 27.24
CA GLY A 26 -22.41 0.83 27.94
C GLY A 26 -21.25 0.35 28.84
N GLU A 27 -20.01 0.47 28.36
CA GLU A 27 -18.80 0.02 29.08
C GLU A 27 -18.55 0.86 30.34
N ILE A 28 -18.78 2.17 30.27
CA ILE A 28 -18.66 3.09 31.42
C ILE A 28 -19.75 2.80 32.46
N VAL A 29 -20.98 2.51 32.04
CA VAL A 29 -22.07 2.13 32.95
C VAL A 29 -21.75 0.81 33.64
N GLU A 30 -21.17 -0.14 32.91
CA GLU A 30 -20.76 -1.44 33.44
C GLU A 30 -19.62 -1.30 34.46
N GLU A 31 -18.61 -0.47 34.17
CA GLU A 31 -17.48 -0.22 35.07
C GLU A 31 -17.90 0.53 36.34
N VAL A 32 -18.77 1.54 36.23
CA VAL A 32 -19.32 2.26 37.38
C VAL A 32 -20.21 1.34 38.22
N SER A 33 -21.04 0.50 37.58
CA SER A 33 -21.86 -0.50 38.27
C SER A 33 -21.00 -1.55 38.99
N ALA A 34 -19.94 -2.04 38.35
CA ALA A 34 -19.01 -3.00 38.93
C ALA A 34 -18.25 -2.41 40.13
N ALA A 35 -17.81 -1.15 40.04
CA ALA A 35 -17.16 -0.46 41.15
C ALA A 35 -18.10 -0.24 42.34
N LEU A 36 -19.37 0.12 42.10
CA LEU A 36 -20.39 0.26 43.14
C LEU A 36 -20.74 -1.08 43.80
N GLN A 37 -20.77 -2.16 43.02
CA GLN A 37 -20.99 -3.51 43.51
C GLN A 37 -19.82 -3.99 44.39
N ALA A 38 -18.58 -3.74 43.97
CA ALA A 38 -17.39 -4.04 44.77
C ALA A 38 -17.34 -3.25 46.09
N LEU A 39 -17.79 -1.99 46.10
CA LEU A 39 -17.93 -1.21 47.33
C LEU A 39 -19.03 -1.75 48.26
N GLY A 40 -20.12 -2.26 47.71
CA GLY A 40 -21.20 -2.90 48.47
C GLY A 40 -20.82 -4.23 49.11
N GLU A 41 -19.85 -4.95 48.54
CA GLU A 41 -19.30 -6.18 49.12
C GLU A 41 -18.35 -5.93 50.29
N TYR A 42 -17.72 -4.75 50.34
CA TYR A 42 -16.72 -4.41 51.35
C TYR A 42 -17.33 -4.02 52.72
N ASP A 43 -18.55 -3.46 52.73
CA ASP A 43 -19.26 -3.11 53.97
C ASP A 43 -20.80 -3.23 53.81
N PRO A 44 -21.49 -4.05 54.63
CA PRO A 44 -22.95 -4.21 54.56
C PRO A 44 -23.72 -2.93 54.88
N ALA A 45 -23.15 -1.99 55.65
CA ALA A 45 -23.76 -0.68 55.89
C ALA A 45 -23.76 0.20 54.63
N ILE A 46 -22.70 0.11 53.82
CA ILE A 46 -22.60 0.79 52.52
C ILE A 46 -23.58 0.19 51.53
N SER A 47 -23.74 -1.14 51.53
CA SER A 47 -24.74 -1.84 50.72
C SER A 47 -26.18 -1.41 51.04
N ALA A 48 -26.51 -1.26 52.33
CA ALA A 48 -27.82 -0.74 52.75
C ALA A 48 -28.05 0.72 52.30
N LEU A 49 -27.00 1.54 52.32
CA LEU A 49 -27.04 2.93 51.87
C LEU A 49 -27.24 3.01 50.34
N LEU A 50 -26.46 2.26 49.56
CA LEU A 50 -26.53 2.18 48.10
C LEU A 50 -27.90 1.68 47.60
N ASN A 51 -28.54 0.81 48.38
CA ASN A 51 -29.86 0.27 48.04
C ASN A 51 -31.05 1.18 48.43
N SER A 52 -30.80 2.29 49.13
CA SER A 52 -31.86 3.26 49.42
C SER A 52 -32.36 3.94 48.13
N SER A 53 -33.66 4.23 48.05
CA SER A 53 -34.27 4.88 46.88
C SER A 53 -33.64 6.24 46.57
N GLN A 54 -33.22 6.97 47.60
CA GLN A 54 -32.56 8.26 47.46
C GLN A 54 -31.13 8.13 46.91
N SER A 55 -30.38 7.10 47.31
CA SER A 55 -29.03 6.86 46.79
C SER A 55 -29.05 6.37 45.35
N LYS A 56 -30.02 5.51 44.97
CA LYS A 56 -30.20 5.11 43.57
C LYS A 56 -30.47 6.30 42.65
N ALA A 57 -31.37 7.20 43.04
CA ALA A 57 -31.63 8.42 42.26
C ALA A 57 -30.40 9.34 42.15
N THR A 58 -29.56 9.38 43.19
CA THR A 58 -28.33 10.17 43.17
C THR A 58 -27.25 9.53 42.29
N LEU A 59 -27.15 8.19 42.30
CA LEU A 59 -26.22 7.44 41.45
C LEU A 59 -26.61 7.52 39.98
N ASP A 60 -27.90 7.46 39.66
CA ASP A 60 -28.40 7.66 38.30
C ASP A 60 -28.09 9.08 37.79
N ALA A 61 -28.21 10.09 38.64
CA ALA A 61 -27.83 11.45 38.28
C ALA A 61 -26.31 11.60 38.06
N ILE A 62 -25.49 10.92 38.87
CA ILE A 62 -24.03 10.93 38.73
C ILE A 62 -23.59 10.17 37.47
N SER A 63 -24.20 9.02 37.18
CA SER A 63 -23.88 8.24 35.97
C SER A 63 -24.25 9.02 34.71
N MET A 64 -25.41 9.67 34.69
CA MET A 64 -25.82 10.52 33.57
C MET A 64 -24.84 11.68 33.33
N VAL A 65 -24.33 12.31 34.39
CA VAL A 65 -23.31 13.37 34.28
C VAL A 65 -21.97 12.79 33.80
N ALA A 66 -21.57 11.61 34.30
CA ALA A 66 -20.34 10.95 33.89
C ALA A 66 -20.37 10.54 32.40
N ILE A 67 -21.50 9.99 31.93
CA ILE A 67 -21.73 9.65 30.51
C ILE A 67 -21.68 10.93 29.66
N SER A 68 -22.35 12.00 30.07
CA SER A 68 -22.31 13.28 29.36
C SER A 68 -20.89 13.85 29.27
N ILE A 69 -20.06 13.71 30.32
CA ILE A 69 -18.67 14.17 30.32
C ILE A 69 -17.79 13.25 29.46
N ALA A 70 -18.06 11.95 29.43
CA ALA A 70 -17.35 11.00 28.59
C ALA A 70 -17.66 11.25 27.10
N GLU A 71 -18.93 11.38 26.72
CA GLU A 71 -19.34 11.73 25.36
C GLU A 71 -18.71 13.04 24.88
N GLU A 72 -18.58 14.05 25.76
CA GLU A 72 -17.89 15.30 25.44
C GLU A 72 -16.38 15.13 25.14
N ARG A 73 -15.72 14.09 25.68
CA ARG A 73 -14.29 13.82 25.44
C ARG A 73 -14.02 13.10 24.12
N HIS A 74 -15.02 12.45 23.53
CA HIS A 74 -14.87 11.69 22.27
C HIS A 74 -15.08 12.53 21.00
N LEU A 75 -15.48 13.80 21.13
CA LEU A 75 -15.57 14.73 20.01
C LEU A 75 -14.17 15.20 19.60
N ALA A 76 -13.48 14.37 18.82
CA ALA A 76 -12.17 14.63 18.24
C ALA A 76 -12.15 15.97 17.48
N GLY A 77 -11.69 17.03 18.16
CA GLY A 77 -11.40 18.34 17.58
C GLY A 77 -12.56 19.34 17.54
N THR A 78 -13.70 19.09 18.18
CA THR A 78 -14.77 20.09 18.31
C THR A 78 -15.12 20.34 19.77
N LEU A 79 -15.19 21.61 20.16
CA LEU A 79 -15.56 22.02 21.52
C LEU A 79 -17.02 21.68 21.80
N SER A 80 -17.31 21.14 22.99
CA SER A 80 -18.68 20.85 23.38
C SER A 80 -19.50 22.14 23.58
N ALA A 81 -20.83 22.05 23.44
CA ALA A 81 -21.73 23.18 23.67
C ALA A 81 -21.65 23.76 25.10
N ARG A 82 -21.19 22.94 26.05
CA ARG A 82 -20.88 23.36 27.42
C ARG A 82 -19.57 24.15 27.47
N GLN A 83 -18.50 23.61 26.89
CA GLN A 83 -17.20 24.29 26.83
C GLN A 83 -17.29 25.65 26.13
N LEU A 84 -18.05 25.73 25.04
CA LEU A 84 -18.28 27.00 24.33
C LEU A 84 -18.96 28.06 25.21
N ARG A 85 -19.94 27.65 26.04
CA ARG A 85 -20.58 28.55 27.01
C ARG A 85 -19.64 28.96 28.13
N GLU A 86 -18.81 28.05 28.61
CA GLU A 86 -17.78 28.34 29.63
C GLU A 86 -16.74 29.33 29.06
N TYR A 87 -16.33 29.19 27.80
CA TYR A 87 -15.45 30.14 27.12
C TYR A 87 -16.09 31.52 26.95
N GLU A 88 -17.36 31.57 26.53
CA GLU A 88 -18.11 32.83 26.38
C GLU A 88 -18.29 33.56 27.72
N ALA A 89 -18.43 32.81 28.81
CA ALA A 89 -18.54 33.37 30.16
C ALA A 89 -17.22 33.99 30.67
N VAL A 90 -16.08 33.56 30.13
CA VAL A 90 -14.74 34.07 30.50
C VAL A 90 -14.32 35.22 29.57
N VAL A 91 -14.60 35.11 28.27
CA VAL A 91 -14.27 36.11 27.25
C VAL A 91 -15.51 36.33 26.39
N GLU A 92 -16.03 37.56 26.38
CA GLU A 92 -17.15 37.93 25.52
C GLU A 92 -16.74 37.77 24.04
N GLY A 93 -17.52 36.99 23.28
CA GLY A 93 -17.20 36.57 21.92
C GLY A 93 -16.17 35.44 21.80
N GLY A 94 -15.70 34.87 22.91
CA GLY A 94 -14.69 33.82 22.93
C GLY A 94 -15.12 32.54 22.21
N ALA A 95 -16.42 32.19 22.29
CA ALA A 95 -16.96 31.04 21.58
C ALA A 95 -16.87 31.23 20.05
N HIS A 96 -17.18 32.43 19.57
CA HIS A 96 -17.10 32.77 18.15
C HIS A 96 -15.67 32.70 17.62
N LEU A 97 -14.72 33.26 18.37
CA LEU A 97 -13.30 33.22 18.03
C LEU A 97 -12.79 31.78 17.92
N MET A 98 -13.18 30.90 18.86
CA MET A 98 -12.78 29.49 18.82
C MET A 98 -13.36 28.75 17.61
N PHE A 99 -14.61 29.02 17.24
CA PHE A 99 -15.19 28.48 16.01
C PHE A 99 -14.44 28.95 14.77
N GLU A 100 -14.06 30.22 14.70
CA GLU A 100 -13.31 30.75 13.57
C GLU A 100 -11.91 30.12 13.47
N LEU A 101 -11.21 29.98 14.59
CA LEU A 101 -9.93 29.28 14.65
C LEU A 101 -10.06 27.82 14.24
N MET A 102 -11.06 27.09 14.73
CA MET A 102 -11.32 25.70 14.34
C MET A 102 -11.62 25.59 12.83
N LYS A 103 -12.43 26.49 12.28
CA LYS A 103 -12.74 26.53 10.85
C LYS A 103 -11.49 26.77 10.01
N ASN A 104 -10.67 27.74 10.41
CA ASN A 104 -9.42 28.05 9.72
C ASN A 104 -8.43 26.88 9.77
N GLU A 105 -8.33 26.23 10.93
CA GLU A 105 -7.48 25.05 11.11
C GLU A 105 -7.97 23.84 10.30
N GLN A 106 -9.28 23.59 10.25
CA GLN A 106 -9.84 22.54 9.39
C GLN A 106 -9.60 22.84 7.91
N ALA A 107 -9.83 24.09 7.48
CA ALA A 107 -9.54 24.50 6.11
C ALA A 107 -8.05 24.35 5.77
N HIS A 108 -7.16 24.67 6.70
CA HIS A 108 -5.72 24.48 6.55
C HIS A 108 -5.35 22.99 6.39
N ARG A 109 -5.87 22.12 7.28
CA ARG A 109 -5.67 20.67 7.18
C ARG A 109 -6.17 20.09 5.87
N HIS A 110 -7.36 20.49 5.44
CA HIS A 110 -7.93 20.04 4.18
C HIS A 110 -7.11 20.50 2.97
N LYS A 111 -6.53 21.71 3.02
CA LYS A 111 -5.62 22.21 1.99
C LYS A 111 -4.31 21.42 1.95
N MET A 112 -3.75 21.10 3.12
CA MET A 112 -2.54 20.29 3.24
C MET A 112 -2.75 18.86 2.74
N GLU A 113 -3.91 18.26 3.06
CA GLU A 113 -4.28 16.93 2.58
C GLU A 113 -4.41 16.90 1.05
N MET A 114 -5.10 17.88 0.45
CA MET A 114 -5.18 18.01 -1.00
C MET A 114 -3.80 18.18 -1.65
N GLY A 115 -2.94 19.03 -1.08
CA GLY A 115 -1.57 19.20 -1.58
C GLY A 115 -0.75 17.91 -1.50
N MET A 116 -0.92 17.12 -0.43
CA MET A 116 -0.26 15.81 -0.28
C MET A 116 -0.77 14.80 -1.32
N LEU A 117 -2.08 14.81 -1.61
CA LEU A 117 -2.65 13.96 -2.65
C LEU A 117 -2.11 14.31 -4.03
N ASP A 118 -1.89 15.59 -4.33
CA ASP A 118 -1.33 16.01 -5.60
C ASP A 118 0.15 15.59 -5.75
N VAL A 119 0.97 15.78 -4.70
CA VAL A 119 2.35 15.27 -4.67
C VAL A 119 2.39 13.75 -4.85
N ARG A 120 1.50 13.03 -4.16
CA ARG A 120 1.42 11.57 -4.26
C ARG A 120 1.00 11.10 -5.66
N LYS A 121 0.07 11.82 -6.31
CA LYS A 121 -0.31 11.56 -7.71
C LYS A 121 0.87 11.78 -8.63
N GLU A 122 1.62 12.87 -8.46
CA GLU A 122 2.80 13.17 -9.27
C GLU A 122 3.87 12.08 -9.13
N GLU A 123 4.17 11.66 -7.89
CA GLU A 123 5.12 10.57 -7.62
C GLU A 123 4.66 9.24 -8.24
N LEU A 124 3.35 8.93 -8.16
CA LEU A 124 2.79 7.74 -8.78
C LEU A 124 2.92 7.79 -10.32
N THR A 125 2.73 8.96 -10.93
CA THR A 125 2.92 9.10 -12.39
C THR A 125 4.39 8.98 -12.80
N ALA A 126 5.31 9.53 -12.01
CA ALA A 126 6.74 9.42 -12.27
C ALA A 126 7.21 7.95 -12.17
N THR A 127 6.76 7.22 -11.15
CA THR A 127 7.10 5.80 -10.98
C THR A 127 6.54 4.93 -12.12
N LEU A 128 5.31 5.18 -12.57
CA LEU A 128 4.73 4.50 -13.73
C LEU A 128 5.52 4.75 -15.01
N ASN A 129 5.92 6.00 -15.27
CA ASN A 129 6.72 6.34 -16.44
C ASN A 129 8.09 5.66 -16.40
N ASN A 130 8.76 5.67 -15.25
CA ASN A 130 10.04 4.98 -15.07
C ASN A 130 9.90 3.47 -15.32
N GLN A 131 8.84 2.84 -14.80
CA GLN A 131 8.59 1.42 -15.03
C GLN A 131 8.34 1.10 -16.52
N ALA A 132 7.58 1.94 -17.23
CA ALA A 132 7.37 1.79 -18.65
C ALA A 132 8.70 1.90 -19.42
N THR A 133 9.55 2.86 -19.06
CA THR A 133 10.87 2.99 -19.71
C THR A 133 11.75 1.77 -19.46
N ASP A 134 11.79 1.23 -18.23
CA ASP A 134 12.59 0.04 -17.93
C ASP A 134 12.16 -1.18 -18.77
N LEU A 135 10.85 -1.38 -18.94
CA LEU A 135 10.30 -2.44 -19.80
C LEU A 135 10.71 -2.25 -21.27
N THR A 136 10.75 -1.01 -21.77
CA THR A 136 11.21 -0.73 -23.14
C THR A 136 12.72 -0.99 -23.30
N VAL A 137 13.54 -0.61 -22.32
CA VAL A 137 14.98 -0.87 -22.35
C VAL A 137 15.25 -2.39 -22.27
N ARG A 138 14.52 -3.09 -21.42
CA ARG A 138 14.63 -4.55 -21.27
C ARG A 138 14.20 -5.29 -22.53
N SER A 139 13.07 -4.92 -23.14
CA SER A 139 12.63 -5.55 -24.38
C SER A 139 13.58 -5.27 -25.55
N ASN A 140 14.06 -4.03 -25.69
CA ASN A 140 15.06 -3.68 -26.70
C ASN A 140 16.37 -4.47 -26.52
N SER A 141 16.86 -4.60 -25.29
CA SER A 141 18.09 -5.36 -25.02
C SER A 141 17.93 -6.86 -25.28
N LEU A 142 16.78 -7.46 -24.96
CA LEU A 142 16.48 -8.86 -25.29
C LEU A 142 16.48 -9.08 -26.80
N HIS A 143 15.85 -8.20 -27.58
CA HIS A 143 15.82 -8.31 -29.03
C HIS A 143 17.22 -8.23 -29.66
N LEU A 144 18.09 -7.35 -29.13
CA LEU A 144 19.48 -7.24 -29.60
C LEU A 144 20.29 -8.51 -29.30
N ILE A 145 20.09 -9.11 -28.12
CA ILE A 145 20.74 -10.37 -27.74
C ILE A 145 20.26 -11.50 -28.65
N GLU A 146 18.95 -11.64 -28.86
CA GLU A 146 18.36 -12.65 -29.73
C GLU A 146 18.89 -12.53 -31.16
N GLN A 147 18.92 -11.31 -31.70
CA GLN A 147 19.43 -11.06 -33.05
C GLN A 147 20.92 -11.41 -33.17
N ARG A 148 21.73 -11.08 -32.15
CA ARG A 148 23.15 -11.44 -32.09
C ARG A 148 23.35 -12.94 -32.04
N GLU A 149 22.59 -13.65 -31.21
CA GLU A 149 22.67 -15.11 -31.10
C GLU A 149 22.29 -15.81 -32.41
N ARG A 150 21.19 -15.37 -33.04
CA ARG A 150 20.73 -15.93 -34.31
C ARG A 150 21.75 -15.72 -35.43
N ARG A 151 22.39 -14.55 -35.51
CA ARG A 151 23.48 -14.29 -36.46
C ARG A 151 24.68 -15.20 -36.20
N GLY A 152 25.08 -15.36 -34.94
CA GLY A 152 26.19 -16.23 -34.55
C GLY A 152 25.94 -17.70 -34.91
N GLN A 153 24.72 -18.19 -34.69
CA GLN A 153 24.33 -19.56 -35.06
C GLN A 153 24.32 -19.76 -36.57
N ASN A 154 23.75 -18.83 -37.33
CA ASN A 154 23.70 -18.92 -38.80
C ASN A 154 25.10 -18.91 -39.43
N ILE A 155 25.98 -18.01 -38.98
CA ILE A 155 27.36 -17.92 -39.49
C ILE A 155 28.16 -19.16 -39.08
N GLY A 156 28.05 -19.60 -37.83
CA GLY A 156 28.72 -20.81 -37.34
C GLY A 156 28.25 -22.06 -38.09
N GLY A 157 26.95 -22.18 -38.34
CA GLY A 157 26.36 -23.27 -39.12
C GLY A 157 26.82 -23.28 -40.57
N ALA A 158 26.84 -22.11 -41.22
CA ALA A 158 27.32 -21.98 -42.60
C ALA A 158 28.81 -22.37 -42.73
N LEU A 159 29.65 -21.96 -41.79
CA LEU A 159 31.07 -22.33 -41.76
C LEU A 159 31.25 -23.84 -41.53
N ALA A 160 30.54 -24.43 -40.56
CA ALA A 160 30.61 -25.86 -40.29
C ALA A 160 30.16 -26.68 -41.51
N PHE A 161 29.11 -26.25 -42.19
CA PHE A 161 28.64 -26.88 -43.43
C PHE A 161 29.67 -26.77 -44.56
N GLY A 162 30.30 -25.61 -44.72
CA GLY A 162 31.38 -25.42 -45.70
C GLY A 162 32.57 -26.35 -45.46
N VAL A 163 32.97 -26.54 -44.20
CA VAL A 163 34.06 -27.47 -43.85
C VAL A 163 33.67 -28.93 -44.11
N LEU A 164 32.41 -29.32 -43.87
CA LEU A 164 31.92 -30.66 -44.20
C LEU A 164 31.97 -30.93 -45.71
N LEU A 165 31.52 -29.98 -46.53
CA LEU A 165 31.59 -30.10 -47.99
C LEU A 165 33.04 -30.21 -48.48
N LEU A 166 33.94 -29.37 -47.95
CA LEU A 166 35.35 -29.39 -48.31
C LEU A 166 36.03 -30.70 -47.89
N GLY A 167 35.76 -31.20 -46.68
CA GLY A 167 36.28 -32.47 -46.19
C GLY A 167 35.79 -33.66 -47.02
N GLY A 168 34.50 -33.70 -47.36
CA GLY A 168 33.93 -34.72 -48.23
C GLY A 168 34.53 -34.69 -49.64
N TYR A 169 34.75 -33.49 -50.18
CA TYR A 169 35.41 -33.31 -51.48
C TYR A 169 36.86 -33.84 -51.48
N LEU A 170 37.62 -33.59 -50.41
CA LEU A 170 39.00 -34.11 -50.27
C LEU A 170 39.04 -35.64 -50.16
N ILE A 171 38.07 -36.25 -49.47
CA ILE A 171 37.93 -37.71 -49.43
C ILE A 171 37.67 -38.25 -50.84
N HIS A 172 36.80 -37.58 -51.60
CA HIS A 172 36.49 -37.97 -52.98
C HIS A 172 37.72 -37.89 -53.91
N LEU A 173 38.63 -36.93 -53.68
CA LEU A 173 39.90 -36.80 -54.42
C LEU A 173 40.97 -37.83 -54.00
N GLY A 174 40.70 -38.71 -53.05
CA GLY A 174 41.64 -39.74 -52.59
C GLY A 174 42.55 -39.30 -51.44
N HIS A 175 42.21 -38.22 -50.73
CA HIS A 175 42.91 -37.76 -49.52
C HIS A 175 42.06 -37.99 -48.25
N PRO A 176 41.79 -39.25 -47.87
CA PRO A 176 40.87 -39.56 -46.78
C PRO A 176 41.36 -39.06 -45.41
N GLU A 177 42.67 -39.11 -45.16
CA GLU A 177 43.27 -38.71 -43.88
C GLU A 177 43.04 -37.21 -43.59
N ILE A 178 43.28 -36.36 -44.59
CA ILE A 178 43.13 -34.90 -44.45
C ILE A 178 41.66 -34.53 -44.31
N GLY A 179 40.77 -35.13 -45.14
CA GLY A 179 39.34 -34.88 -45.07
C GLY A 179 38.72 -35.32 -43.74
N ALA A 180 39.06 -36.52 -43.26
CA ALA A 180 38.60 -37.03 -41.98
C ALA A 180 39.13 -36.19 -40.79
N GLY A 181 40.41 -35.80 -40.82
CA GLY A 181 40.99 -34.94 -39.78
C GLY A 181 40.33 -33.56 -39.69
N MET A 182 39.99 -32.97 -40.83
CA MET A 182 39.33 -31.66 -40.90
C MET A 182 37.89 -31.72 -40.35
N ILE A 183 37.12 -32.74 -40.74
CA ILE A 183 35.76 -32.95 -40.23
C ILE A 183 35.78 -33.24 -38.73
N GLY A 184 36.68 -34.15 -38.30
CA GLY A 184 36.82 -34.55 -36.90
C GLY A 184 37.19 -33.38 -35.99
N SER A 185 38.21 -32.60 -36.35
CA SER A 185 38.61 -31.41 -35.59
C SER A 185 37.50 -30.36 -35.50
N THR A 186 36.73 -30.16 -36.57
CA THR A 186 35.58 -29.24 -36.56
C THR A 186 34.48 -29.70 -35.61
N MET A 187 34.18 -31.00 -35.55
CA MET A 187 33.21 -31.54 -34.59
C MET A 187 33.67 -31.39 -33.14
N VAL A 188 34.96 -31.63 -32.86
CA VAL A 188 35.53 -31.40 -31.53
C VAL A 188 35.43 -29.93 -31.15
N ALA A 189 35.73 -29.01 -32.07
CA ALA A 189 35.61 -27.57 -31.81
C ALA A 189 34.16 -27.15 -31.51
N ILE A 190 33.18 -27.65 -32.29
CA ILE A 190 31.76 -27.39 -32.04
C ILE A 190 31.35 -27.93 -30.66
N ALA A 191 31.73 -29.18 -30.33
CA ALA A 191 31.44 -29.78 -29.04
C ALA A 191 32.05 -28.98 -27.88
N ALA A 192 33.28 -28.49 -28.03
CA ALA A 192 33.94 -27.66 -27.04
C ALA A 192 33.20 -26.33 -26.79
N VAL A 193 32.67 -25.69 -27.84
CA VAL A 193 31.84 -24.48 -27.71
C VAL A 193 30.54 -24.78 -26.95
N PHE A 194 29.89 -25.92 -27.19
CA PHE A 194 28.70 -26.31 -26.45
C PHE A 194 28.99 -26.62 -24.97
N VAL A 195 30.10 -27.28 -24.66
CA VAL A 195 30.52 -27.57 -23.29
C VAL A 195 30.84 -26.29 -22.52
N THR A 196 31.54 -25.34 -23.15
CA THR A 196 31.89 -24.06 -22.52
C THR A 196 30.67 -23.15 -22.33
N ARG A 197 29.70 -23.15 -23.25
CA ARG A 197 28.45 -22.38 -23.11
C ARG A 197 27.51 -22.91 -22.01
N ARG A 198 27.60 -24.19 -21.63
CA ARG A 198 26.73 -24.79 -20.59
C ARG A 198 27.14 -24.49 -19.16
N ARG A 199 28.25 -23.76 -18.90
CA ARG A 199 28.59 -23.39 -17.52
C ARG A 199 27.66 -22.26 -17.04
N PRO A 200 26.75 -22.52 -16.06
CA PRO A 200 25.94 -21.45 -15.49
C PRO A 200 26.88 -20.44 -14.84
N LYS A 201 26.75 -19.17 -15.25
CA LYS A 201 27.47 -18.07 -14.62
C LYS A 201 27.02 -18.02 -13.16
N LYS A 202 27.91 -18.31 -12.21
CA LYS A 202 27.61 -18.23 -10.78
C LYS A 202 27.13 -16.79 -10.49
N PRO A 203 25.97 -16.59 -9.83
CA PRO A 203 25.58 -15.27 -9.36
C PRO A 203 26.51 -14.92 -8.19
N GLY A 204 27.45 -13.99 -8.39
CA GLY A 204 28.30 -13.48 -7.30
C GLY A 204 29.80 -13.31 -7.58
N GLN A 205 30.22 -13.10 -8.83
CA GLN A 205 31.53 -12.51 -9.14
C GLN A 205 31.37 -11.41 -10.18
#